data_AF-A0A812KU87-F1
#
_entry.id   AF-A0A812KU87-F1
#
_cell.length_a   1.000
_cell.length_b   1.000
_cell.length_c   1.000
_cell.angle_alpha   90.00
_cell.angle_beta   90.00
_cell.angle_gamma   90.00
#
_symmetry.space_group_name_H-M   'P 1'
#
loop_
_entity.id
_entity.type
_entity.pdbx_description
1 polymer ?
#
loop_
_entity_poly.entity_id
_entity_poly.type
_entity_poly.pdbx_seq_one_letter_code
_entity_poly.pdbx_strand_id
1 'polypeptide(L)'
;MAYTLLAGRVEDGSVNWQQLVDGLEFPATREVVSALCSRASSPVDHHFKHWDVVPLMAAGKVVAWLLGYGDACADAYGPQESSVQLLQHKLVLGGPAELRLQEAEPIYWVHFPKCGSSLINALIHLPGVCPLAHNLVLDEKSLGACWLEVWYKDWCHEACDKEKFWCPSVHGNLLPHQPIANYSAVAGKLMGMFRNPEQRILSGYRDDFNNFAAVNYAGHLQQILAMYANGTLDMERCTDSLHGLPKVPLLEFAEGWKGGMTYQLVVEHPTAQTLDLARPQMTRQDAEEAARRVREGFAFVGITEEWDLSVCLLHKMFGGACRASDFEDANPTSAGKSAHVDYDTSELMGWQDDVDGVVYAAALDVFHRNLIALNVSHESCRECYSHAGRDPSSSTSTW
;
A
#
# COMPACT_ATOMS: atom_id res chain seq x y z
N MET A 1 12.24 -41.67 50.72
CA MET A 1 10.91 -42.30 50.53
C MET A 1 9.91 -41.25 50.02
N ALA A 2 10.16 -40.68 48.83
CA ALA A 2 9.30 -39.64 48.22
C ALA A 2 9.56 -39.53 46.70
N TYR A 3 9.62 -40.67 45.99
CA TYR A 3 9.95 -40.69 44.55
C TYR A 3 8.90 -41.39 43.67
N THR A 4 7.69 -41.63 44.19
CA THR A 4 6.69 -42.46 43.48
C THR A 4 5.31 -41.79 43.31
N LEU A 5 5.22 -40.45 43.32
CA LEU A 5 3.92 -39.76 43.18
C LEU A 5 3.82 -38.72 42.05
N LEU A 6 4.84 -38.52 41.22
CA LEU A 6 4.79 -37.52 40.15
C LEU A 6 4.64 -38.09 38.72
N ALA A 7 4.63 -39.40 38.54
CA ALA A 7 4.48 -40.02 37.22
C ALA A 7 3.01 -40.18 36.74
N GLY A 8 2.02 -39.71 37.50
CA GLY A 8 0.60 -39.99 37.23
C GLY A 8 -0.26 -38.81 36.77
N ARG A 9 0.30 -37.63 36.46
CA ARG A 9 -0.49 -36.42 36.14
C ARG A 9 -0.05 -35.66 34.87
N VAL A 10 0.65 -36.33 33.95
CA VAL A 10 1.17 -35.67 32.73
C VAL A 10 0.29 -35.94 31.49
N GLU A 11 -0.81 -36.68 31.59
CA GLU A 11 -1.62 -37.07 30.41
C GLU A 11 -2.83 -36.18 30.06
N ASP A 12 -3.16 -35.11 30.81
CA ASP A 12 -4.33 -34.26 30.45
C ASP A 12 -4.06 -32.75 30.24
N GLY A 13 -2.81 -32.31 30.27
CA GLY A 13 -2.47 -30.91 29.97
C GLY A 13 -2.94 -29.88 31.01
N SER A 14 -3.49 -30.27 32.15
CA SER A 14 -3.91 -29.35 33.21
C SER A 14 -2.90 -29.25 34.36
N VAL A 15 -1.68 -28.75 34.06
CA VAL A 15 -0.70 -28.41 35.12
C VAL A 15 -0.67 -26.91 35.33
N ASN A 16 -1.12 -26.47 36.52
CA ASN A 16 -0.95 -25.09 36.98
C ASN A 16 0.50 -24.90 37.46
N TRP A 17 1.33 -24.32 36.61
CA TRP A 17 2.76 -24.08 36.87
C TRP A 17 3.02 -23.19 38.08
N GLN A 18 2.09 -22.27 38.40
CA GLN A 18 2.21 -21.38 39.56
C GLN A 18 2.19 -22.15 40.88
N GLN A 19 1.33 -23.17 40.99
CA GLN A 19 1.28 -24.06 42.17
C GLN A 19 2.55 -24.90 42.35
N LEU A 20 3.24 -25.22 41.26
CA LEU A 20 4.47 -26.01 41.29
C LEU A 20 5.67 -25.17 41.73
N VAL A 21 5.70 -23.89 41.31
CA VAL A 21 6.72 -22.91 41.72
C VAL A 21 6.54 -22.48 43.17
N ASP A 22 5.31 -22.31 43.64
CA ASP A 22 5.02 -21.94 45.03
C ASP A 22 5.25 -23.10 46.03
N GLY A 23 5.41 -24.33 45.54
CA GLY A 23 5.78 -25.50 46.33
C GLY A 23 7.29 -25.71 46.53
N LEU A 24 8.15 -24.87 45.95
CA LEU A 24 9.61 -24.98 46.12
C LEU A 24 10.04 -24.29 47.41
N GLU A 25 10.47 -25.08 48.40
CA GLU A 25 10.81 -24.61 49.76
C GLU A 25 12.14 -23.81 49.87
N PHE A 26 12.78 -23.43 48.76
CA PHE A 26 14.07 -22.71 48.79
C PHE A 26 13.99 -21.34 48.07
N PRO A 27 14.04 -20.21 48.80
CA PRO A 27 13.96 -18.85 48.23
C PRO A 27 15.04 -18.53 47.17
N ALA A 28 16.22 -19.14 47.29
CA ALA A 28 17.36 -18.88 46.41
C ALA A 28 17.14 -19.34 44.96
N THR A 29 16.23 -20.29 44.72
CA THR A 29 15.95 -20.81 43.36
C THR A 29 15.02 -19.86 42.58
N ARG A 30 14.16 -19.12 43.28
CA ARG A 30 13.19 -18.17 42.69
C ARG A 30 13.88 -16.91 42.17
N GLU A 31 14.88 -16.40 42.89
CA GLU A 31 15.68 -15.24 42.47
C GLU A 31 16.57 -15.55 41.27
N VAL A 32 17.16 -16.76 41.22
CA VAL A 32 18.02 -17.17 40.10
C VAL A 32 17.24 -17.31 38.79
N VAL A 33 16.03 -17.89 38.82
CA VAL A 33 15.17 -18.01 37.63
C VAL A 33 14.70 -16.63 37.14
N SER A 34 14.29 -15.75 38.05
CA SER A 34 13.88 -14.38 37.72
C SER A 34 15.02 -13.53 37.12
N ALA A 35 16.23 -13.65 37.68
CA ALA A 35 17.42 -12.93 37.20
C ALA A 35 17.90 -13.42 35.83
N LEU A 36 17.72 -14.71 35.51
CA LEU A 36 18.09 -15.28 34.21
C LEU A 36 17.12 -14.86 33.10
N CYS A 37 15.81 -14.84 33.37
CA CYS A 37 14.81 -14.36 32.40
C CYS A 37 14.95 -12.86 32.09
N SER A 38 15.31 -12.05 33.10
CA SER A 38 15.50 -10.60 32.95
C SER A 38 16.74 -10.21 32.12
N ARG A 39 17.75 -11.10 32.05
CA ARG A 39 19.01 -10.87 31.32
C ARG A 39 18.99 -11.35 29.88
N ALA A 40 18.10 -12.28 29.52
CA ALA A 40 17.94 -12.76 28.15
C ALA A 40 17.26 -11.74 27.22
N SER A 41 16.61 -10.71 27.77
CA SER A 41 15.86 -9.68 27.05
C SER A 41 16.61 -8.34 26.88
N SER A 42 17.92 -8.30 27.13
CA SER A 42 18.75 -7.09 26.93
C SER A 42 19.65 -7.24 25.70
N PRO A 43 19.74 -6.25 24.78
CA PRO A 43 20.64 -6.32 23.63
C PRO A 43 22.10 -6.27 24.12
N VAL A 44 22.93 -7.25 23.76
CA VAL A 44 24.34 -7.32 24.18
C VAL A 44 25.22 -6.56 23.20
N ASP A 45 25.92 -5.56 23.73
CA ASP A 45 27.08 -4.90 23.17
C ASP A 45 28.29 -5.87 23.14
N HIS A 46 28.94 -6.01 21.99
CA HIS A 46 30.06 -6.93 21.80
C HIS A 46 31.37 -6.34 22.33
N HIS A 47 31.80 -6.74 23.53
CA HIS A 47 33.23 -6.84 23.87
C HIS A 47 33.44 -7.54 25.22
N PHE A 48 33.93 -8.79 25.25
CA PHE A 48 34.76 -9.27 26.38
C PHE A 48 35.74 -10.35 25.95
N LYS A 49 37.02 -10.12 26.30
CA LYS A 49 38.17 -11.03 26.19
C LYS A 49 38.43 -11.71 27.55
N HIS A 50 38.92 -12.94 27.47
CA HIS A 50 39.69 -13.74 28.45
C HIS A 50 39.15 -13.92 29.88
N TRP A 51 38.69 -15.15 30.17
CA TRP A 51 38.83 -15.76 31.50
C TRP A 51 39.33 -17.20 31.36
N ASP A 52 40.34 -17.52 32.18
CA ASP A 52 41.08 -18.78 32.22
C ASP A 52 40.33 -19.93 32.90
N VAL A 53 40.82 -21.14 32.61
CA VAL A 53 40.24 -22.47 32.85
C VAL A 53 40.72 -23.08 34.18
N VAL A 54 39.81 -23.56 35.05
CA VAL A 54 40.00 -24.61 36.10
C VAL A 54 38.63 -25.32 36.35
N PRO A 55 38.53 -26.64 36.67
CA PRO A 55 37.62 -27.57 35.96
C PRO A 55 36.30 -28.01 36.64
N LEU A 56 35.47 -28.64 35.78
CA LEU A 56 34.19 -29.36 35.92
C LEU A 56 34.02 -30.21 37.21
N MET A 57 32.82 -30.36 37.79
CA MET A 57 31.86 -31.43 37.39
C MET A 57 30.44 -31.30 38.01
N ALA A 58 29.84 -30.11 38.05
CA ALA A 58 28.43 -29.97 38.47
C ALA A 58 27.52 -29.19 37.50
N ALA A 59 28.10 -28.47 36.52
CA ALA A 59 27.33 -27.58 35.64
C ALA A 59 26.68 -28.29 34.44
N GLY A 60 27.17 -29.46 34.02
CA GLY A 60 26.70 -30.12 32.78
C GLY A 60 25.23 -30.58 32.82
N LYS A 61 24.70 -30.92 34.01
CA LYS A 61 23.29 -31.31 34.15
C LYS A 61 22.35 -30.12 34.27
N VAL A 62 22.83 -28.97 34.77
CA VAL A 62 22.04 -27.74 34.86
C VAL A 62 21.93 -27.08 33.49
N VAL A 63 22.99 -27.11 32.68
CA VAL A 63 22.95 -26.57 31.31
C VAL A 63 22.07 -27.43 30.39
N ALA A 64 22.11 -28.77 30.52
CA ALA A 64 21.19 -29.64 29.78
C ALA A 64 19.72 -29.49 30.21
N TRP A 65 19.46 -29.13 31.48
CA TRP A 65 18.12 -28.83 31.99
C TRP A 65 17.62 -27.45 31.52
N LEU A 66 18.50 -26.45 31.45
CA LEU A 66 18.18 -25.09 30.99
C LEU A 66 18.02 -24.99 29.47
N LEU A 67 18.74 -25.79 28.67
CA LEU A 67 18.60 -25.82 27.21
C LEU A 67 17.34 -26.56 26.74
N GLY A 68 16.68 -27.35 27.60
CA GLY A 68 15.42 -28.03 27.30
C GLY A 68 14.15 -27.21 27.61
N TYR A 69 14.28 -26.01 28.17
CA TYR A 69 13.15 -25.16 28.60
C TYR A 69 13.12 -23.78 27.90
N GLY A 70 13.92 -23.61 26.83
CA GLY A 70 13.94 -22.38 26.03
C GLY A 70 12.57 -21.99 25.44
N ASP A 71 11.67 -22.96 25.27
CA ASP A 71 10.31 -22.72 24.75
C ASP A 71 9.31 -22.24 25.81
N ALA A 72 9.59 -22.41 27.12
CA ALA A 72 8.64 -22.06 28.17
C ALA A 72 8.61 -20.56 28.53
N CYS A 73 9.51 -19.76 27.97
CA CYS A 73 9.48 -18.29 28.11
C CYS A 73 8.74 -17.59 26.96
N ALA A 74 8.46 -18.30 25.87
CA ALA A 74 7.74 -17.74 24.72
C ALA A 74 6.23 -17.54 25.02
N ASP A 75 5.65 -18.35 25.91
CA ASP A 75 4.20 -18.33 26.17
C ASP A 75 3.76 -17.37 27.31
N ALA A 76 4.71 -16.70 27.98
CA ALA A 76 4.40 -15.75 29.06
C ALA A 76 4.18 -14.31 28.57
N TYR A 77 4.51 -14.02 27.31
CA TYR A 77 4.16 -12.78 26.62
C TYR A 77 3.31 -13.15 25.40
N GLY A 78 1.99 -13.25 25.60
CA GLY A 78 1.06 -13.21 24.46
C GLY A 78 1.37 -11.97 23.60
N PRO A 79 1.16 -12.04 22.27
CA PRO A 79 1.49 -10.92 21.39
C PRO A 79 0.84 -9.66 21.93
N GLN A 80 1.68 -8.68 22.26
CA GLN A 80 1.27 -7.40 22.78
C GLN A 80 0.62 -6.63 21.61
N GLU A 81 -0.63 -6.96 21.31
CA GLU A 81 -1.47 -6.41 20.24
C GLU A 81 -1.83 -4.92 20.45
N SER A 82 -1.29 -4.26 21.49
CA SER A 82 -1.85 -3.03 22.04
C SER A 82 -1.09 -1.73 21.73
N SER A 83 -0.22 -1.65 20.71
CA SER A 83 0.40 -0.35 20.37
C SER A 83 0.75 -0.08 18.91
N VAL A 84 0.42 -0.96 17.97
CA VAL A 84 0.39 -0.56 16.55
C VAL A 84 -0.95 0.12 16.29
N GLN A 85 -1.10 1.35 16.78
CA GLN A 85 -2.09 2.23 16.19
C GLN A 85 -1.66 2.41 14.74
N LEU A 86 -2.40 1.77 13.83
CA LEU A 86 -2.30 2.00 12.39
C LEU A 86 -2.21 3.52 12.17
N LEU A 87 -1.19 3.99 11.45
CA LEU A 87 -0.97 5.43 11.24
C LEU A 87 -2.24 6.13 10.76
N GLN A 88 -3.06 5.46 9.96
CA GLN A 88 -4.38 5.95 9.55
C GLN A 88 -5.38 6.08 10.69
N HIS A 89 -5.39 5.17 11.66
CA HIS A 89 -6.27 5.28 12.82
C HIS A 89 -5.89 6.50 13.67
N LYS A 90 -4.58 6.76 13.82
CA LYS A 90 -4.09 7.98 14.47
C LYS A 90 -4.50 9.22 13.67
N LEU A 91 -4.30 9.22 12.35
CA LEU A 91 -4.73 10.32 11.49
C LEU A 91 -6.23 10.54 11.63
N VAL A 92 -7.07 9.54 11.32
CA VAL A 92 -8.53 9.63 11.33
C VAL A 92 -9.09 10.15 12.66
N LEU A 93 -8.62 9.66 13.80
CA LEU A 93 -9.10 10.11 15.11
C LEU A 93 -8.36 11.34 15.67
N GLY A 94 -7.30 11.78 15.00
CA GLY A 94 -6.36 12.80 15.46
C GLY A 94 -6.72 14.20 15.00
N GLY A 95 -7.54 14.91 15.79
CA GLY A 95 -7.71 16.36 15.66
C GLY A 95 -8.43 16.86 14.38
N PRO A 96 -8.37 18.18 14.12
CA PRO A 96 -8.99 18.80 12.95
C PRO A 96 -8.35 18.34 11.63
N ALA A 97 -9.10 18.46 10.53
CA ALA A 97 -8.66 17.99 9.21
C ALA A 97 -7.35 18.63 8.74
N GLU A 98 -7.12 19.89 9.08
CA GLU A 98 -5.89 20.63 8.76
C GLU A 98 -4.65 20.01 9.41
N LEU A 99 -4.78 19.52 10.64
CA LEU A 99 -3.67 18.85 11.33
C LEU A 99 -3.36 17.50 10.68
N ARG A 100 -4.40 16.76 10.28
CA ARG A 100 -4.25 15.47 9.58
C ARG A 100 -3.57 15.64 8.23
N LEU A 101 -3.88 16.72 7.51
CA LEU A 101 -3.21 17.06 6.25
C LEU A 101 -1.72 17.35 6.51
N GLN A 102 -1.39 18.19 7.49
CA GLN A 102 0.01 18.49 7.85
C GLN A 102 0.81 17.24 8.23
N GLU A 103 0.20 16.29 8.95
CA GLU A 103 0.86 15.02 9.29
C GLU A 103 1.12 14.13 8.06
N ALA A 104 0.31 14.25 7.01
CA ALA A 104 0.46 13.53 5.74
C ALA A 104 1.41 14.22 4.74
N GLU A 105 1.89 15.44 5.03
CA GLU A 105 2.74 16.23 4.14
C GLU A 105 4.25 15.86 4.25
N PRO A 106 5.02 15.86 3.13
CA PRO A 106 4.53 16.01 1.76
C PRO A 106 3.78 14.75 1.29
N ILE A 107 2.66 14.95 0.60
CA ILE A 107 1.86 13.90 -0.01
C ILE A 107 2.70 13.17 -1.06
N TYR A 108 2.78 11.84 -0.92
CA TYR A 108 3.33 10.94 -1.91
C TYR A 108 2.20 10.18 -2.61
N TRP A 109 1.86 10.58 -3.83
CA TRP A 109 0.84 9.89 -4.61
C TRP A 109 1.41 8.60 -5.22
N VAL A 110 0.86 7.46 -4.81
CA VAL A 110 1.12 6.15 -5.40
C VAL A 110 0.07 5.89 -6.46
N HIS A 111 0.44 6.08 -7.72
CA HIS A 111 -0.47 5.90 -8.85
C HIS A 111 -0.29 4.49 -9.44
N PHE A 112 -1.22 3.59 -9.09
CA PHE A 112 -1.28 2.27 -9.71
C PHE A 112 -1.94 2.34 -11.11
N PRO A 113 -1.40 1.64 -12.11
CA PRO A 113 -1.98 1.59 -13.44
C PRO A 113 -3.45 1.17 -13.38
N LYS A 114 -4.30 1.95 -14.04
CA LYS A 114 -5.76 1.71 -14.14
C LYS A 114 -6.54 1.78 -12.83
N CYS A 115 -5.98 2.43 -11.80
CA CYS A 115 -6.67 2.75 -10.56
C CYS A 115 -7.12 4.22 -10.48
N GLY A 116 -7.35 4.87 -11.64
CA GLY A 116 -7.93 6.21 -11.74
C GLY A 116 -6.94 7.36 -11.54
N SER A 117 -6.34 7.83 -12.64
CA SER A 117 -5.44 8.99 -12.65
C SER A 117 -6.11 10.28 -12.16
N SER A 118 -7.43 10.38 -12.27
CA SER A 118 -8.23 11.54 -11.86
C SER A 118 -8.12 11.88 -10.36
N LEU A 119 -7.61 10.96 -9.52
CA LEU A 119 -7.38 11.23 -8.09
C LEU A 119 -6.50 12.47 -7.92
N ILE A 120 -5.58 12.74 -8.85
CA ILE A 120 -4.72 13.91 -8.79
C ILE A 120 -5.51 15.21 -8.67
N ASN A 121 -6.67 15.35 -9.32
CA ASN A 121 -7.51 16.55 -9.22
C ASN A 121 -7.93 16.79 -7.76
N ALA A 122 -8.38 15.75 -7.05
CA ALA A 122 -8.73 15.86 -5.65
C ALA A 122 -7.51 16.21 -4.77
N LEU A 123 -6.33 15.65 -5.09
CA LEU A 123 -5.10 15.91 -4.33
C LEU A 123 -4.58 17.35 -4.50
N ILE A 124 -4.52 17.87 -5.73
CA ILE A 124 -4.02 19.23 -6.00
C ILE A 124 -4.96 20.31 -5.42
N HIS A 125 -6.22 19.96 -5.22
CA HIS A 125 -7.24 20.83 -4.63
C HIS A 125 -7.30 20.78 -3.10
N LEU A 126 -6.49 19.94 -2.45
CA LEU A 126 -6.38 19.95 -0.99
C LEU A 126 -5.82 21.30 -0.49
N PRO A 127 -6.27 21.78 0.69
CA PRO A 127 -5.93 23.11 1.19
C PRO A 127 -4.43 23.42 1.20
N GLY A 128 -4.00 24.32 0.32
CA GLY A 128 -2.64 24.83 0.26
C GLY A 128 -1.60 23.86 -0.31
N VAL A 129 -2.00 22.70 -0.86
CA VAL A 129 -1.09 21.72 -1.47
C VAL A 129 -0.57 22.23 -2.81
N CYS A 130 -1.46 22.63 -3.73
CA CYS A 130 -1.08 23.24 -5.01
C CYS A 130 -1.79 24.59 -5.26
N PRO A 131 -1.33 25.69 -4.64
CA PRO A 131 -2.00 26.98 -4.71
C PRO A 131 -2.19 27.53 -6.14
N LEU A 132 -1.26 27.25 -7.07
CA LEU A 132 -1.39 27.75 -8.44
C LEU A 132 -2.25 26.85 -9.33
N ALA A 133 -2.52 25.60 -8.93
CA ALA A 133 -3.42 24.70 -9.63
C ALA A 133 -4.85 24.73 -9.07
N HIS A 134 -5.18 25.63 -8.13
CA HIS A 134 -6.48 25.65 -7.47
C HIS A 134 -7.69 25.91 -8.37
N ASN A 135 -7.53 26.25 -9.65
CA ASN A 135 -8.63 26.36 -10.62
C ASN A 135 -8.39 25.51 -11.87
N LEU A 136 -7.36 24.66 -11.84
CA LEU A 136 -6.98 23.82 -12.95
C LEU A 136 -7.69 22.48 -12.81
N VAL A 137 -8.24 21.98 -13.92
CA VAL A 137 -8.62 20.58 -14.03
C VAL A 137 -7.53 19.90 -14.83
N LEU A 138 -6.90 18.90 -14.24
CA LEU A 138 -5.88 18.11 -14.91
C LEU A 138 -6.59 17.03 -15.74
N ASP A 139 -6.66 17.28 -17.04
CA ASP A 139 -7.24 16.41 -18.05
C ASP A 139 -6.56 16.63 -19.41
N GLU A 140 -6.95 15.81 -20.40
CA GLU A 140 -6.45 15.92 -21.76
C GLU A 140 -6.80 17.26 -22.41
N LYS A 141 -7.94 17.88 -22.08
CA LYS A 141 -8.36 19.16 -22.67
C LYS A 141 -7.46 20.31 -22.21
N SER A 142 -6.98 20.24 -20.97
CA SER A 142 -6.22 21.32 -20.35
C SER A 142 -4.73 21.21 -20.64
N LEU A 143 -4.19 19.99 -20.72
CA LEU A 143 -2.74 19.76 -20.87
C LEU A 143 -2.37 18.92 -22.10
N GLY A 144 -3.32 18.51 -22.92
CA GLY A 144 -3.10 17.70 -24.13
C GLY A 144 -3.00 16.19 -23.87
N ALA A 145 -2.67 15.43 -24.91
CA ALA A 145 -2.39 14.00 -24.78
C ALA A 145 -1.24 13.75 -23.79
N CYS A 146 -1.30 12.65 -23.04
CA CYS A 146 -0.33 12.33 -21.99
C CYS A 146 -0.22 13.46 -20.95
N TRP A 147 -1.37 14.06 -20.59
CA TRP A 147 -1.48 15.18 -19.67
C TRP A 147 -0.81 14.91 -18.32
N LEU A 148 -0.77 13.65 -17.87
CA LEU A 148 -0.19 13.29 -16.58
C LEU A 148 1.34 13.40 -16.60
N GLU A 149 1.96 12.99 -17.69
CA GLU A 149 3.39 13.15 -17.94
C GLU A 149 3.76 14.64 -18.05
N VAL A 150 2.96 15.42 -18.79
CA VAL A 150 3.11 16.87 -18.91
C VAL A 150 2.98 17.55 -17.55
N TRP A 151 1.99 17.14 -16.75
CA TRP A 151 1.79 17.64 -15.39
C TRP A 151 3.04 17.44 -14.54
N TYR A 152 3.56 16.22 -14.45
CA TYR A 152 4.71 15.92 -13.61
C TYR A 152 5.96 16.67 -14.06
N LYS A 153 6.15 16.80 -15.37
CA LYS A 153 7.35 17.39 -15.92
C LYS A 153 7.35 18.92 -15.86
N ASP A 154 6.28 19.51 -16.35
CA ASP A 154 6.26 20.93 -16.70
C ASP A 154 5.51 21.78 -15.66
N TRP A 155 4.60 21.19 -14.88
CA TRP A 155 3.70 21.96 -14.01
C TRP A 155 3.82 21.67 -12.51
N CYS A 156 4.07 20.43 -12.10
CA CYS A 156 3.98 20.02 -10.70
C CYS A 156 4.87 20.87 -9.78
N HIS A 157 6.14 21.04 -10.13
CA HIS A 157 7.09 21.82 -9.33
C HIS A 157 6.79 23.33 -9.28
N GLU A 158 6.08 23.86 -10.28
CA GLU A 158 5.66 25.26 -10.30
C GLU A 158 4.36 25.44 -9.51
N ALA A 159 3.44 24.49 -9.67
CA ALA A 159 2.08 24.61 -9.17
C ALA A 159 1.92 24.22 -7.70
N CYS A 160 2.76 23.32 -7.21
CA CYS A 160 2.67 22.72 -5.88
C CYS A 160 3.75 23.18 -4.91
N ASP A 161 3.38 23.25 -3.63
CA ASP A 161 4.35 23.48 -2.56
C ASP A 161 5.16 22.20 -2.33
N LYS A 162 6.48 22.28 -2.53
CA LYS A 162 7.41 21.15 -2.39
C LYS A 162 7.44 20.54 -0.98
N GLU A 163 7.02 21.29 0.04
CA GLU A 163 6.93 20.79 1.42
C GLU A 163 5.64 19.99 1.65
N LYS A 164 4.66 20.12 0.75
CA LYS A 164 3.31 19.57 0.88
C LYS A 164 2.94 18.53 -0.16
N PHE A 165 3.53 18.60 -1.35
CA PHE A 165 3.32 17.63 -2.42
C PHE A 165 4.66 17.20 -3.01
N TRP A 166 4.87 15.89 -3.08
CA TRP A 166 6.04 15.36 -3.73
C TRP A 166 5.85 15.27 -5.24
N CYS A 167 6.62 16.07 -5.96
CA CYS A 167 6.72 16.00 -7.42
C CYS A 167 7.93 15.11 -7.80
N PRO A 168 7.73 13.97 -8.49
CA PRO A 168 8.82 13.13 -8.96
C PRO A 168 9.73 13.91 -9.93
N SER A 169 11.04 13.85 -9.69
CA SER A 169 12.03 14.37 -10.63
C SER A 169 11.99 13.58 -11.94
N VAL A 170 11.74 14.28 -13.04
CA VAL A 170 11.58 13.72 -14.40
C VAL A 170 12.87 13.14 -15.00
N HIS A 171 14.00 13.26 -14.33
CA HIS A 171 15.29 12.82 -14.85
C HIS A 171 15.48 11.31 -14.63
N GLY A 172 14.99 10.52 -15.60
CA GLY A 172 15.52 9.17 -15.86
C GLY A 172 14.50 8.04 -15.98
N ASN A 173 13.32 8.15 -15.35
CA ASN A 173 12.27 7.12 -15.40
C ASN A 173 10.88 7.78 -15.51
N LEU A 174 10.48 8.06 -16.75
CA LEU A 174 9.39 8.93 -17.19
C LEU A 174 7.95 8.43 -16.97
N LEU A 175 7.68 7.55 -16.00
CA LEU A 175 6.34 6.94 -15.90
C LEU A 175 5.69 7.16 -14.54
N PRO A 176 4.39 7.49 -14.49
CA PRO A 176 3.67 7.80 -13.25
C PRO A 176 3.51 6.59 -12.31
N HIS A 177 3.94 5.41 -12.73
CA HIS A 177 3.76 4.13 -12.03
C HIS A 177 5.06 3.64 -11.38
N GLN A 178 5.78 4.51 -10.64
CA GLN A 178 7.06 4.15 -10.04
C GLN A 178 6.89 3.35 -8.73
N PRO A 179 7.76 2.36 -8.48
CA PRO A 179 7.85 1.73 -7.17
C PRO A 179 8.32 2.69 -6.06
N ILE A 180 7.95 2.38 -4.83
CA ILE A 180 8.34 3.13 -3.63
C ILE A 180 9.78 2.76 -3.25
N ALA A 181 10.74 3.61 -3.62
CA ALA A 181 12.16 3.36 -3.43
C ALA A 181 12.62 3.35 -1.95
N ASN A 182 11.97 4.10 -1.06
CA ASN A 182 12.35 4.19 0.36
C ASN A 182 11.10 4.32 1.22
N TYR A 183 10.41 3.20 1.44
CA TYR A 183 9.15 3.15 2.18
C TYR A 183 9.25 3.79 3.56
N SER A 184 10.32 3.49 4.31
CA SER A 184 10.51 4.01 5.67
C SER A 184 10.56 5.53 5.74
N ALA A 185 11.00 6.21 4.68
CA ALA A 185 11.05 7.67 4.62
C ALA A 185 9.70 8.33 4.30
N VAL A 186 8.76 7.59 3.73
CA VAL A 186 7.47 8.11 3.23
C VAL A 186 6.25 7.46 3.88
N ALA A 187 6.45 6.52 4.80
CA ALA A 187 5.39 5.90 5.57
C ALA A 187 4.59 6.98 6.35
N GLY A 188 3.27 6.87 6.28
CA GLY A 188 2.32 7.87 6.81
C GLY A 188 2.03 9.02 5.86
N LYS A 189 2.63 9.06 4.66
CA LYS A 189 2.45 10.13 3.65
C LYS A 189 1.93 9.63 2.31
N LEU A 190 1.79 8.31 2.16
CA LEU A 190 1.35 7.71 0.90
C LEU A 190 -0.16 7.91 0.71
N MET A 191 -0.58 8.29 -0.49
CA MET A 191 -1.99 8.37 -0.87
C MET A 191 -2.19 7.62 -2.17
N GLY A 192 -3.24 6.82 -2.28
CA GLY A 192 -3.49 6.07 -3.51
C GLY A 192 -4.92 5.52 -3.61
N MET A 193 -5.32 5.25 -4.84
CA MET A 193 -6.52 4.50 -5.18
C MET A 193 -6.15 3.06 -5.51
N PHE A 194 -6.90 2.11 -4.97
CA PHE A 194 -6.76 0.70 -5.28
C PHE A 194 -7.95 0.25 -6.11
N ARG A 195 -7.80 -0.87 -6.81
CA ARG A 195 -8.84 -1.44 -7.68
C ARG A 195 -8.83 -2.95 -7.54
N ASN A 196 -9.99 -3.58 -7.70
CA ASN A 196 -10.08 -5.02 -7.84
C ASN A 196 -9.08 -5.49 -8.93
N PRO A 197 -8.23 -6.49 -8.64
CA PRO A 197 -7.17 -6.86 -9.57
C PRO A 197 -7.67 -7.34 -10.94
N GLU A 198 -8.74 -8.13 -11.00
CA GLU A 198 -9.32 -8.60 -12.26
C GLU A 198 -9.87 -7.44 -13.10
N GLN A 199 -10.57 -6.49 -12.45
CA GLN A 199 -11.03 -5.27 -13.08
C GLN A 199 -9.85 -4.39 -13.57
N ARG A 200 -8.75 -4.33 -12.81
CA ARG A 200 -7.52 -3.63 -13.19
C ARG A 200 -6.88 -4.24 -14.44
N ILE A 201 -6.77 -5.57 -14.50
CA ILE A 201 -6.24 -6.31 -15.65
C ILE A 201 -7.11 -6.07 -16.89
N LEU A 202 -8.43 -6.24 -16.78
CA LEU A 202 -9.33 -6.04 -17.91
C LEU A 202 -9.34 -4.58 -18.39
N SER A 203 -9.28 -3.62 -17.46
CA SER A 203 -9.15 -2.21 -17.81
C SER A 203 -7.84 -1.90 -18.55
N GLY A 204 -6.72 -2.51 -18.13
CA GLY A 204 -5.44 -2.36 -18.82
C GLY A 204 -5.46 -2.99 -20.21
N TYR A 205 -6.05 -4.18 -20.33
CA TYR A 205 -6.17 -4.88 -21.61
C TYR A 205 -7.07 -4.17 -22.61
N ARG A 206 -8.15 -3.53 -22.13
CA ARG A 206 -9.16 -2.82 -22.95
C ARG A 206 -8.80 -1.36 -23.23
N ASP A 207 -7.71 -0.87 -22.66
CA ASP A 207 -7.19 0.46 -22.96
C ASP A 207 -6.49 0.44 -24.32
N ASP A 208 -7.20 0.80 -25.39
CA ASP A 208 -6.63 0.84 -26.74
C ASP A 208 -5.70 2.05 -26.94
N PHE A 209 -5.89 3.11 -26.14
CA PHE A 209 -5.11 4.34 -26.24
C PHE A 209 -3.68 4.12 -25.72
N ASN A 210 -3.55 3.65 -24.47
CA ASN A 210 -2.24 3.33 -23.90
C ASN A 210 -1.71 1.98 -24.41
N ASN A 211 -2.60 1.09 -24.83
CA ASN A 211 -2.33 -0.24 -25.36
C ASN A 211 -1.27 -1.01 -24.56
N PHE A 212 -1.47 -1.12 -23.25
CA PHE A 212 -0.56 -1.83 -22.35
C PHE A 212 -0.33 -3.30 -22.73
N ALA A 213 -1.28 -3.89 -23.47
CA ALA A 213 -1.20 -5.26 -23.95
C ALA A 213 -0.53 -5.39 -25.32
N ALA A 214 0.01 -4.32 -25.91
CA ALA A 214 0.69 -4.37 -27.19
C ALA A 214 1.82 -5.42 -27.19
N VAL A 215 1.93 -6.19 -28.27
CA VAL A 215 3.10 -7.05 -28.47
C VAL A 215 4.36 -6.20 -28.44
N ASN A 216 5.39 -6.68 -27.75
CA ASN A 216 6.65 -5.94 -27.57
C ASN A 216 6.46 -4.53 -26.97
N TYR A 217 5.48 -4.34 -26.06
CA TYR A 217 5.22 -3.07 -25.38
C TYR A 217 6.51 -2.41 -24.83
N ALA A 218 7.36 -3.17 -24.13
CA ALA A 218 8.62 -2.67 -23.59
C ALA A 218 9.57 -2.13 -24.67
N GLY A 219 9.67 -2.81 -25.83
CA GLY A 219 10.47 -2.36 -26.96
C GLY A 219 9.92 -1.07 -27.59
N HIS A 220 8.60 -0.97 -27.74
CA HIS A 220 7.96 0.26 -28.21
C HIS A 220 8.15 1.43 -27.23
N LEU A 221 8.05 1.15 -25.93
CA LEU A 221 8.26 2.15 -24.90
C LEU A 221 9.72 2.64 -24.86
N GLN A 222 10.70 1.73 -25.00
CA GLN A 222 12.11 2.12 -25.16
C GLN A 222 12.32 2.99 -26.40
N GLN A 223 11.66 2.68 -27.51
CA GLN A 223 11.73 3.50 -28.73
C GLN A 223 11.14 4.89 -28.50
N ILE A 224 9.97 5.00 -27.88
CA ILE A 224 9.33 6.26 -27.53
C ILE A 224 10.23 7.09 -26.62
N LEU A 225 10.78 6.48 -25.57
CA LEU A 225 11.71 7.15 -24.65
C LEU A 225 12.98 7.63 -25.34
N ALA A 226 13.53 6.85 -26.29
CA ALA A 226 14.69 7.26 -27.09
C ALA A 226 14.37 8.43 -28.04
N MET A 227 13.19 8.41 -28.67
CA MET A 227 12.72 9.51 -29.52
C MET A 227 12.38 10.77 -28.71
N TYR A 228 11.96 10.61 -27.47
CA TYR A 228 11.76 11.74 -26.58
C TYR A 228 13.10 12.33 -26.13
N ALA A 229 14.05 11.50 -25.69
CA ALA A 229 15.36 11.94 -25.21
C ALA A 229 16.20 12.67 -26.29
N ASN A 230 16.00 12.35 -27.57
CA ASN A 230 16.68 13.03 -28.68
C ASN A 230 15.88 14.23 -29.26
N GLY A 231 14.73 14.57 -28.66
CA GLY A 231 13.88 15.69 -29.06
C GLY A 231 13.16 15.47 -30.41
N THR A 232 13.04 14.23 -30.88
CA THR A 232 12.38 13.91 -32.16
C THR A 232 10.92 13.49 -32.03
N LEU A 233 10.45 13.24 -30.80
CA LEU A 233 9.04 13.06 -30.48
C LEU A 233 8.48 14.33 -29.84
N ASP A 234 7.43 14.87 -30.46
CA ASP A 234 6.55 15.83 -29.79
C ASP A 234 5.64 15.07 -28.82
N MET A 235 5.59 15.50 -27.57
CA MET A 235 4.76 14.87 -26.54
C MET A 235 3.26 14.97 -26.85
N GLU A 236 2.85 15.84 -27.79
CA GLU A 236 1.48 15.86 -28.32
C GLU A 236 0.98 14.49 -28.85
N ARG A 237 1.86 13.50 -29.05
CA ARG A 237 1.52 12.17 -29.59
C ARG A 237 2.08 10.97 -28.81
N CYS A 238 2.26 11.08 -27.49
CA CYS A 238 3.03 10.07 -26.75
C CYS A 238 2.46 8.63 -26.82
N THR A 239 1.17 8.45 -27.16
CA THR A 239 0.50 7.14 -27.27
C THR A 239 -0.03 6.78 -28.67
N ASP A 240 -0.07 7.73 -29.62
CA ASP A 240 -0.51 7.45 -31.01
C ASP A 240 0.29 6.31 -31.66
N SER A 241 1.55 6.14 -31.23
CA SER A 241 2.44 5.08 -31.73
C SER A 241 2.09 3.68 -31.21
N LEU A 242 1.35 3.58 -30.11
CA LEU A 242 0.93 2.31 -29.51
C LEU A 242 -0.49 1.92 -29.92
N HIS A 243 -1.32 2.90 -30.26
CA HIS A 243 -2.69 2.68 -30.69
C HIS A 243 -2.76 1.76 -31.93
N GLY A 244 -3.63 0.75 -31.87
CA GLY A 244 -3.85 -0.20 -32.96
C GLY A 244 -2.76 -1.27 -33.14
N LEU A 245 -1.69 -1.26 -32.34
CA LEU A 245 -0.75 -2.38 -32.30
C LEU A 245 -1.45 -3.66 -31.84
N PRO A 246 -1.11 -4.83 -32.40
CA PRO A 246 -1.71 -6.09 -31.99
C PRO A 246 -1.40 -6.37 -30.51
N LYS A 247 -2.39 -6.91 -29.80
CA LYS A 247 -2.28 -7.26 -28.39
C LYS A 247 -1.81 -8.71 -28.21
N VAL A 248 -1.05 -8.98 -27.14
CA VAL A 248 -0.85 -10.35 -26.68
C VAL A 248 -2.20 -10.97 -26.23
N PRO A 249 -2.34 -12.30 -26.18
CA PRO A 249 -3.54 -12.94 -25.64
C PRO A 249 -3.87 -12.46 -24.21
N LEU A 250 -5.16 -12.31 -23.89
CA LEU A 250 -5.61 -11.77 -22.59
C LEU A 250 -5.00 -12.49 -21.38
N LEU A 251 -4.97 -13.83 -21.39
CA LEU A 251 -4.39 -14.56 -20.25
C LEU A 251 -2.87 -14.41 -20.15
N GLU A 252 -2.17 -14.23 -21.27
CA GLU A 252 -0.73 -13.95 -21.26
C GLU A 252 -0.45 -12.56 -20.69
N PHE A 253 -1.26 -11.56 -21.07
CA PHE A 253 -1.23 -10.23 -20.47
C PHE A 253 -1.50 -10.28 -18.97
N ALA A 254 -2.55 -11.02 -18.56
CA ALA A 254 -2.94 -11.16 -17.16
C ALA A 254 -1.80 -11.71 -16.32
N GLU A 255 -1.12 -12.76 -16.77
CA GLU A 255 0.03 -13.31 -16.04
C GLU A 255 1.25 -12.39 -16.00
N GLY A 256 1.54 -11.65 -17.08
CA GLY A 256 2.61 -10.66 -17.05
C GLY A 256 2.32 -9.47 -16.12
N TRP A 257 1.03 -9.12 -15.93
CA TRP A 257 0.59 -8.01 -15.08
C TRP A 257 0.28 -8.39 -13.63
N LYS A 258 0.32 -9.67 -13.32
CA LYS A 258 0.05 -10.23 -12.00
C LYS A 258 0.94 -9.63 -10.92
N GLY A 259 0.38 -9.23 -9.79
CA GLY A 259 1.17 -8.66 -8.69
C GLY A 259 1.73 -7.26 -8.99
N GLY A 260 1.08 -6.49 -9.87
CA GLY A 260 1.57 -5.17 -10.30
C GLY A 260 1.47 -4.09 -9.22
N MET A 261 0.44 -4.13 -8.38
CA MET A 261 0.35 -3.26 -7.20
C MET A 261 1.38 -3.67 -6.15
N THR A 262 1.51 -4.97 -5.92
CA THR A 262 2.52 -5.56 -5.03
C THR A 262 3.92 -5.10 -5.39
N TYR A 263 4.29 -5.16 -6.67
CA TYR A 263 5.59 -4.73 -7.18
C TYR A 263 5.90 -3.27 -6.84
N GLN A 264 4.96 -2.35 -7.09
CA GLN A 264 5.16 -0.93 -6.77
C GLN A 264 5.34 -0.68 -5.27
N LEU A 265 4.70 -1.49 -4.43
CA LEU A 265 4.73 -1.30 -2.99
C LEU A 265 6.01 -1.82 -2.33
N VAL A 266 6.66 -2.85 -2.88
CA VAL A 266 7.76 -3.57 -2.19
C VAL A 266 9.12 -3.47 -2.86
N VAL A 267 9.19 -3.12 -4.14
CA VAL A 267 10.46 -3.08 -4.87
C VAL A 267 11.15 -1.72 -4.70
N GLU A 268 12.25 -1.72 -3.95
CA GLU A 268 13.01 -0.48 -3.66
C GLU A 268 14.05 -0.14 -4.75
N HIS A 269 14.51 -1.16 -5.48
CA HIS A 269 15.54 -1.04 -6.53
C HIS A 269 15.07 -1.72 -7.82
N PRO A 270 14.13 -1.09 -8.56
CA PRO A 270 13.56 -1.70 -9.74
C PRO A 270 14.61 -1.87 -10.85
N THR A 271 14.71 -3.09 -11.37
CA THR A 271 15.50 -3.42 -12.56
C THR A 271 14.67 -3.40 -13.85
N ALA A 272 13.35 -3.28 -13.71
CA ALA A 272 12.39 -3.21 -14.80
C ALA A 272 11.31 -2.18 -14.45
N GLN A 273 10.58 -1.71 -15.45
CA GLN A 273 9.42 -0.85 -15.21
C GLN A 273 8.25 -1.67 -14.67
N THR A 274 7.39 -1.07 -13.88
CA THR A 274 6.19 -1.73 -13.34
C THR A 274 5.28 -2.33 -14.42
N LEU A 275 5.23 -1.70 -15.60
CA LEU A 275 4.41 -2.12 -16.73
C LEU A 275 5.10 -3.18 -17.62
N ASP A 276 6.35 -3.53 -17.34
CA ASP A 276 7.09 -4.51 -18.12
C ASP A 276 6.57 -5.93 -17.84
N LEU A 277 6.13 -6.65 -18.88
CA LEU A 277 5.68 -8.04 -18.78
C LEU A 277 6.81 -8.99 -18.34
N ALA A 278 8.07 -8.59 -18.52
CA ALA A 278 9.25 -9.35 -18.11
C ALA A 278 9.74 -9.00 -16.69
N ARG A 279 9.03 -8.14 -15.95
CA ARG A 279 9.43 -7.81 -14.57
C ARG A 279 9.41 -9.07 -13.69
N PRO A 280 10.21 -9.09 -12.60
CA PRO A 280 10.16 -10.18 -11.64
C PRO A 280 8.74 -10.45 -11.15
N GLN A 281 8.38 -11.73 -11.11
CA GLN A 281 7.10 -12.19 -10.57
C GLN A 281 7.09 -11.99 -9.05
N MET A 282 5.97 -11.48 -8.54
CA MET A 282 5.80 -11.23 -7.11
C MET A 282 5.30 -12.48 -6.41
N THR A 283 5.80 -12.71 -5.20
CA THR A 283 5.43 -13.85 -4.37
C THR A 283 4.31 -13.47 -3.38
N ARG A 284 3.75 -14.49 -2.73
CA ARG A 284 2.80 -14.28 -1.63
C ARG A 284 3.42 -13.53 -0.44
N GLN A 285 4.71 -13.72 -0.18
CA GLN A 285 5.42 -13.01 0.88
C GLN A 285 5.54 -11.51 0.53
N ASP A 286 5.83 -11.20 -0.73
CA ASP A 286 5.84 -9.81 -1.21
C ASP A 286 4.45 -9.16 -1.05
N ALA A 287 3.39 -9.91 -1.35
CA ALA A 287 2.02 -9.45 -1.18
C ALA A 287 1.63 -9.20 0.28
N GLU A 288 2.11 -10.03 1.21
CA GLU A 288 1.90 -9.85 2.65
C GLU A 288 2.62 -8.59 3.16
N GLU A 289 3.85 -8.33 2.70
CA GLU A 289 4.57 -7.09 3.01
C GLU A 289 3.89 -5.86 2.38
N ALA A 290 3.46 -5.96 1.12
CA ALA A 290 2.69 -4.91 0.46
C ALA A 290 1.39 -4.59 1.24
N ALA A 291 0.65 -5.61 1.67
CA ALA A 291 -0.55 -5.44 2.49
C ALA A 291 -0.24 -4.78 3.85
N ARG A 292 0.89 -5.11 4.49
CA ARG A 292 1.35 -4.40 5.69
C ARG A 292 1.63 -2.92 5.40
N ARG A 293 2.33 -2.62 4.29
CA ARG A 293 2.61 -1.25 3.85
C ARG A 293 1.34 -0.46 3.54
N VAL A 294 0.29 -1.09 3.00
CA VAL A 294 -1.03 -0.44 2.83
C VAL A 294 -1.64 -0.05 4.18
N ARG A 295 -1.67 -0.98 5.13
CA ARG A 295 -2.27 -0.76 6.46
C ARG A 295 -1.52 0.30 7.27
N GLU A 296 -0.20 0.30 7.20
CA GLU A 296 0.64 1.10 8.09
C GLU A 296 1.20 2.35 7.42
N GLY A 297 1.40 2.37 6.11
CA GLY A 297 2.18 3.40 5.43
C GLY A 297 1.37 4.44 4.67
N PHE A 298 0.08 4.21 4.42
CA PHE A 298 -0.76 5.15 3.69
C PHE A 298 -1.41 6.16 4.63
N ALA A 299 -1.36 7.46 4.30
CA ALA A 299 -2.23 8.47 4.87
C ALA A 299 -3.67 8.30 4.36
N PHE A 300 -3.83 7.91 3.10
CA PHE A 300 -5.12 7.77 2.44
C PHE A 300 -5.16 6.54 1.54
N VAL A 301 -6.25 5.78 1.63
CA VAL A 301 -6.54 4.64 0.75
C VAL A 301 -7.97 4.81 0.26
N GLY A 302 -8.13 4.93 -1.06
CA GLY A 302 -9.43 4.88 -1.72
C GLY A 302 -9.59 3.64 -2.59
N ILE A 303 -10.81 3.39 -3.04
CA ILE A 303 -11.21 2.24 -3.86
C ILE A 303 -11.87 2.76 -5.14
N THR A 304 -11.38 2.31 -6.29
CA THR A 304 -11.79 2.82 -7.61
C THR A 304 -13.27 2.55 -7.87
N GLU A 305 -13.74 1.37 -7.48
CA GLU A 305 -15.15 0.95 -7.56
C GLU A 305 -16.08 1.79 -6.69
N GLU A 306 -15.53 2.44 -5.65
CA GLU A 306 -16.23 3.31 -4.71
C GLU A 306 -15.71 4.76 -4.85
N TRP A 307 -15.53 5.22 -6.10
CA TRP A 307 -14.90 6.52 -6.41
C TRP A 307 -15.49 7.68 -5.62
N ASP A 308 -16.81 7.84 -5.68
CA ASP A 308 -17.50 8.97 -5.07
C ASP A 308 -17.36 8.98 -3.53
N LEU A 309 -17.36 7.79 -2.91
CA LEU A 309 -17.09 7.68 -1.47
C LEU A 309 -15.62 7.92 -1.15
N SER A 310 -14.70 7.49 -2.01
CA SER A 310 -13.26 7.71 -1.84
C SER A 310 -12.89 9.19 -1.88
N VAL A 311 -13.43 9.95 -2.84
CA VAL A 311 -13.23 11.40 -2.93
C VAL A 311 -13.85 12.11 -1.73
N CYS A 312 -15.08 11.75 -1.35
CA CYS A 312 -15.70 12.32 -0.15
C CYS A 312 -14.90 12.01 1.12
N LEU A 313 -14.41 10.77 1.27
CA LEU A 313 -13.57 10.35 2.40
C LEU A 313 -12.28 11.19 2.46
N LEU A 314 -11.61 11.40 1.32
CA LEU A 314 -10.40 12.24 1.24
C LEU A 314 -10.68 13.64 1.82
N HIS A 315 -11.74 14.30 1.37
CA HIS A 315 -12.12 15.63 1.87
C HIS A 315 -12.58 15.62 3.33
N LYS A 316 -13.21 14.54 3.80
CA LYS A 316 -13.53 14.38 5.22
C LYS A 316 -12.28 14.18 6.07
N MET A 317 -11.24 13.52 5.56
CA MET A 317 -9.96 13.32 6.23
C MET A 317 -9.14 14.61 6.28
N PHE A 318 -8.96 15.29 5.15
CA PHE A 318 -7.95 16.35 5.01
C PHE A 318 -8.54 17.74 4.78
N GLY A 319 -9.86 17.86 4.71
CA GLY A 319 -10.57 19.12 4.50
C GLY A 319 -10.64 19.52 3.02
N GLY A 320 -10.90 20.80 2.80
CA GLY A 320 -11.15 21.35 1.47
C GLY A 320 -12.59 21.13 0.99
N ALA A 321 -12.99 21.95 0.01
CA ALA A 321 -14.29 21.82 -0.64
C ALA A 321 -14.20 20.77 -1.75
N CYS A 322 -15.19 19.90 -1.82
CA CYS A 322 -15.38 19.01 -2.97
C CYS A 322 -15.74 19.81 -4.22
N ARG A 323 -15.17 19.42 -5.35
CA ARG A 323 -15.37 20.09 -6.65
C ARG A 323 -15.84 19.09 -7.69
N ALA A 324 -16.53 19.59 -8.72
CA ALA A 324 -16.99 18.76 -9.83
C ALA A 324 -15.85 17.94 -10.45
N SER A 325 -14.71 18.60 -10.67
CA SER A 325 -13.47 18.01 -11.22
C SER A 325 -12.92 16.84 -10.42
N ASP A 326 -13.19 16.77 -9.12
CA ASP A 326 -12.67 15.69 -8.27
C ASP A 326 -13.42 14.37 -8.55
N PHE A 327 -14.60 14.46 -9.15
CA PHE A 327 -15.44 13.33 -9.55
C PHE A 327 -15.44 13.11 -11.07
N GLU A 328 -14.66 13.86 -11.84
CA GLU A 328 -14.59 13.67 -13.29
C GLU A 328 -13.61 12.54 -13.65
N ASP A 329 -13.96 11.75 -14.66
CA ASP A 329 -13.01 10.82 -15.26
C ASP A 329 -12.14 11.59 -16.28
N ALA A 330 -10.98 12.05 -15.83
CA ALA A 330 -9.99 12.74 -16.65
C ALA A 330 -9.21 11.79 -17.59
N ASN A 331 -9.43 10.48 -17.50
CA ASN A 331 -8.74 9.49 -18.33
C ASN A 331 -9.67 8.31 -18.71
N PRO A 332 -10.78 8.60 -19.43
CA PRO A 332 -11.77 7.60 -19.77
C PRO A 332 -11.15 6.54 -20.70
N THR A 333 -11.47 5.27 -20.47
CA THR A 333 -11.06 4.22 -21.41
C THR A 333 -11.79 4.39 -22.74
N SER A 334 -11.14 4.03 -23.86
CA SER A 334 -11.70 4.11 -25.23
C SER A 334 -13.05 3.40 -25.40
N ALA A 335 -13.36 2.44 -24.51
CA ALA A 335 -14.63 1.73 -24.48
C ALA A 335 -15.80 2.53 -23.87
N GLY A 336 -15.58 3.76 -23.41
CA GLY A 336 -16.59 4.58 -22.73
C GLY A 336 -17.03 4.02 -21.37
N LYS A 337 -16.36 2.97 -20.86
CA LYS A 337 -16.65 2.42 -19.54
C LYS A 337 -16.02 3.30 -18.47
N SER A 338 -16.86 3.83 -17.59
CA SER A 338 -16.45 4.54 -16.38
C SER A 338 -16.03 3.56 -15.27
N ALA A 339 -15.47 4.10 -14.18
CA ALA A 339 -15.19 3.35 -12.95
C ALA A 339 -16.43 2.64 -12.34
N HIS A 340 -17.65 3.00 -12.76
CA HIS A 340 -18.91 2.45 -12.26
C HIS A 340 -19.42 1.24 -13.06
N VAL A 341 -18.77 0.89 -14.17
CA VAL A 341 -19.16 -0.25 -15.00
C VAL A 341 -18.06 -1.29 -14.97
N ASP A 342 -18.33 -2.38 -14.26
CA ASP A 342 -17.43 -3.52 -14.22
C ASP A 342 -17.26 -4.16 -15.60
N TYR A 343 -16.06 -4.65 -15.85
CA TYR A 343 -15.77 -5.60 -16.92
C TYR A 343 -16.29 -6.98 -16.56
N ASP A 344 -16.68 -7.74 -17.58
CA ASP A 344 -17.09 -9.14 -17.41
C ASP A 344 -15.85 -9.99 -17.12
N THR A 345 -15.69 -10.41 -15.85
CA THR A 345 -14.53 -11.21 -15.43
C THR A 345 -14.57 -12.64 -15.94
N SER A 346 -15.67 -13.11 -16.53
CA SER A 346 -15.72 -14.42 -17.17
C SER A 346 -14.76 -14.53 -18.37
N GLU A 347 -14.38 -13.41 -18.97
CA GLU A 347 -13.34 -13.33 -20.01
C GLU A 347 -11.98 -13.84 -19.54
N LEU A 348 -11.71 -13.78 -18.24
CA LEU A 348 -10.49 -14.30 -17.62
C LEU A 348 -10.53 -15.82 -17.39
N MET A 349 -11.62 -16.50 -17.75
CA MET A 349 -11.75 -17.97 -17.68
C MET A 349 -11.39 -18.56 -16.29
N GLY A 350 -11.73 -17.82 -15.22
CA GLY A 350 -11.44 -18.22 -13.84
C GLY A 350 -10.03 -17.88 -13.34
N TRP A 351 -9.20 -17.23 -14.17
CA TRP A 351 -7.94 -16.67 -13.73
C TRP A 351 -8.16 -15.58 -12.66
N GLN A 352 -7.24 -15.50 -11.70
CA GLN A 352 -7.26 -14.55 -10.59
C GLN A 352 -5.85 -14.04 -10.29
N ASP A 353 -5.74 -12.77 -9.91
CA ASP A 353 -4.50 -12.21 -9.38
C ASP A 353 -4.47 -12.43 -7.86
N ASP A 354 -4.15 -13.65 -7.43
CA ASP A 354 -4.06 -14.02 -6.02
C ASP A 354 -2.97 -13.27 -5.24
N VAL A 355 -2.05 -12.61 -5.93
CA VAL A 355 -0.99 -11.78 -5.33
C VAL A 355 -1.55 -10.40 -5.02
N ASP A 356 -2.01 -9.65 -6.01
CA ASP A 356 -2.61 -8.34 -5.78
C ASP A 356 -3.95 -8.44 -5.03
N GLY A 357 -4.61 -9.60 -5.04
CA GLY A 357 -5.80 -9.86 -4.24
C GLY A 357 -5.56 -9.69 -2.73
N VAL A 358 -4.37 -10.05 -2.24
CA VAL A 358 -3.98 -9.83 -0.83
C VAL A 358 -3.84 -8.34 -0.52
N VAL A 359 -3.24 -7.57 -1.44
CA VAL A 359 -3.07 -6.11 -1.31
C VAL A 359 -4.42 -5.41 -1.35
N TYR A 360 -5.28 -5.78 -2.30
CA TYR A 360 -6.61 -5.20 -2.45
C TYR A 360 -7.50 -5.49 -1.25
N ALA A 361 -7.45 -6.70 -0.68
CA ALA A 361 -8.17 -7.03 0.54
C ALA A 361 -7.73 -6.15 1.74
N ALA A 362 -6.43 -5.86 1.85
CA ALA A 362 -5.92 -4.95 2.87
C ALA A 362 -6.39 -3.49 2.64
N ALA A 363 -6.43 -3.05 1.38
CA ALA A 363 -6.94 -1.74 1.02
C ALA A 363 -8.43 -1.58 1.33
N LEU A 364 -9.26 -2.59 1.04
CA LEU A 364 -10.68 -2.62 1.39
C LEU A 364 -10.92 -2.53 2.90
N ASP A 365 -10.17 -3.31 3.70
CA ASP A 365 -10.27 -3.27 5.16
C ASP A 365 -9.96 -1.87 5.70
N VAL A 366 -8.87 -1.26 5.24
CA VAL A 366 -8.51 0.12 5.57
C VAL A 366 -9.62 1.10 5.18
N PHE A 367 -10.08 1.03 3.94
CA PHE A 367 -11.06 1.96 3.39
C PHE A 367 -12.35 1.92 4.20
N HIS A 368 -12.91 0.73 4.42
CA HIS A 368 -14.14 0.56 5.20
C HIS A 368 -13.99 0.99 6.65
N ARG A 369 -12.86 0.72 7.30
CA ARG A 369 -12.60 1.23 8.66
C ARG A 369 -12.62 2.75 8.71
N ASN A 370 -12.03 3.42 7.71
CA ASN A 370 -12.02 4.87 7.64
C ASN A 370 -13.41 5.44 7.34
N LEU A 371 -14.21 4.78 6.49
CA LEU A 371 -15.61 5.15 6.27
C LEU A 371 -16.39 5.12 7.59
N ILE A 372 -16.27 4.02 8.35
CA ILE A 372 -16.95 3.86 9.64
C ILE A 372 -16.47 4.92 10.64
N ALA A 373 -15.16 5.09 10.79
CA ALA A 373 -14.57 5.99 11.77
C ALA A 373 -14.91 7.47 11.54
N LEU A 374 -15.11 7.88 10.28
CA LEU A 374 -15.51 9.24 9.92
C LEU A 374 -17.00 9.39 9.58
N ASN A 375 -17.79 8.32 9.81
CA ASN A 375 -19.21 8.27 9.48
C ASN A 375 -19.49 8.71 8.02
N VAL A 376 -18.70 8.20 7.09
CA VAL A 376 -18.81 8.46 5.65
C VAL A 376 -19.72 7.42 5.00
N SER A 377 -20.73 7.93 4.32
CA SER A 377 -21.73 7.23 3.53
C SER A 377 -22.21 8.18 2.43
N HIS A 378 -22.90 7.67 1.40
CA HIS A 378 -23.48 8.55 0.38
C HIS A 378 -24.40 9.62 0.99
N GLU A 379 -25.13 9.28 2.04
CA GLU A 379 -26.02 10.21 2.75
C GLU A 379 -25.25 11.34 3.46
N SER A 380 -24.15 11.02 4.15
CA SER A 380 -23.29 12.03 4.78
C SER A 380 -22.48 12.85 3.78
N CYS A 381 -22.32 12.34 2.55
CA CYS A 381 -21.59 12.97 1.46
C CYS A 381 -22.46 13.86 0.55
N ARG A 382 -23.77 13.98 0.82
CA ARG A 382 -24.68 14.80 -0.01
C ARG A 382 -24.22 16.24 -0.22
N GLU A 383 -23.64 16.87 0.80
CA GLU A 383 -23.09 18.22 0.68
C GLU A 383 -21.90 18.27 -0.28
N CYS A 384 -20.98 17.30 -0.17
CA CYS A 384 -19.83 17.15 -1.05
C CYS A 384 -20.28 16.95 -2.50
N TYR A 385 -21.26 16.08 -2.74
CA TYR A 385 -21.83 15.84 -4.06
C TYR A 385 -22.54 17.08 -4.61
N SER A 386 -23.31 17.78 -3.77
CA SER A 386 -24.01 19.00 -4.18
C SER A 386 -23.04 20.12 -4.57
N HIS A 387 -21.92 20.29 -3.86
CA HIS A 387 -20.88 21.25 -4.23
C HIS A 387 -20.21 20.87 -5.55
N ALA A 388 -20.07 19.57 -5.81
CA ALA A 388 -19.60 19.05 -7.07
C ALA A 388 -20.65 19.09 -8.20
N GLY A 389 -21.88 19.55 -7.93
CA GLY A 389 -22.97 19.53 -8.91
C GLY A 389 -23.45 18.12 -9.28
N ARG A 390 -23.16 17.11 -8.45
CA ARG A 390 -23.62 15.72 -8.61
C ARG A 390 -24.91 15.47 -7.83
N ASP A 391 -25.83 14.73 -8.43
CA ASP A 391 -27.05 14.27 -7.76
C ASP A 391 -26.74 12.98 -6.96
N PRO A 392 -26.92 12.95 -5.63
CA PRO A 392 -26.69 11.76 -4.81
C PRO A 392 -27.52 10.55 -5.22
N SER A 393 -28.68 10.76 -5.86
CA SER A 393 -29.56 9.69 -6.35
C SER A 393 -29.11 9.12 -7.69
N SER A 394 -28.18 9.80 -8.36
CA SER A 394 -27.61 9.42 -9.64
C SER A 394 -26.35 8.55 -9.50
N SER A 395 -26.09 7.96 -8.33
CA SER A 395 -25.10 6.87 -8.24
C SER A 395 -25.49 5.63 -9.07
N THR A 396 -26.68 5.63 -9.67
CA THR A 396 -27.14 4.70 -10.72
C THR A 396 -27.26 5.34 -12.11
N SER A 397 -26.96 6.64 -12.26
CA SER A 397 -27.01 7.28 -13.57
C SER A 397 -25.79 6.86 -14.39
N THR A 398 -26.09 5.97 -15.34
CA THR A 398 -25.41 5.75 -16.61
C THR A 398 -24.37 6.81 -16.95
N TRP A 399 -23.11 6.41 -16.80
CA TRP A 399 -21.96 6.94 -17.51
C TRP A 399 -21.70 6.06 -18.73
#